data_AF-A0A3B3WQW7-F1
#
_entry.id   AF-A0A3B3WQW7-F1
#
_cell.length_a   1.000
_cell.length_b   1.000
_cell.length_c   1.000
_cell.angle_alpha   90.00
_cell.angle_beta   90.00
_cell.angle_gamma   90.00
#
_symmetry.space_group_name_H-M   'P 1'
#
loop_
_entity.id
_entity.type
_entity.pdbx_description
1 polymer ?
#
loop_
_entity_poly.entity_id
_entity_poly.type
_entity_poly.pdbx_seq_one_letter_code
_entity_poly.pdbx_strand_id
1 'polypeptide(L)'
;MTKEDVSEPAEGDAVLGCFTRNAPHQRAVIHQVASAPMPSDCEFSFFDPSEPQCREILQDPNTTIPELFAVLRQWVPQVQKNIDVIGIEILKRGCGVNDRDGLTDMSLLHYCCKAGAPGIGDAETAASFARQLLALGADPNLRSRWTNMRALHYAAYFDVPQLVGVVLQASQPGEVDATCSDFEFGTALHIAASNLCTSAVKRLLELGANPAFRVRFFSV
;
A
#
# COMPACT_ATOMS: atom_id res chain seq x y z
N MET A 1 33.46 47.40 20.96
CA MET A 1 32.78 46.17 21.44
C MET A 1 31.67 45.85 20.45
N THR A 2 31.97 44.93 19.55
CA THR A 2 31.12 44.40 18.49
C THR A 2 30.02 43.53 19.10
N LYS A 3 28.77 43.72 18.68
CA LYS A 3 27.74 42.68 18.78
C LYS A 3 27.51 42.19 17.37
N GLU A 4 27.88 40.94 17.16
CA GLU A 4 27.84 40.24 15.89
C GLU A 4 26.38 39.93 15.53
N ASP A 5 26.00 40.33 14.31
CA ASP A 5 24.84 39.80 13.60
C ASP A 5 25.13 38.32 13.28
N VAL A 6 24.27 37.43 13.78
CA VAL A 6 24.23 36.04 13.34
C VAL A 6 23.02 35.87 12.44
N SER A 7 23.29 35.95 11.15
CA SER A 7 22.40 35.52 10.07
C SER A 7 22.31 33.99 10.09
N GLU A 8 21.11 33.45 10.27
CA GLU A 8 20.85 32.02 10.01
C GLU A 8 20.51 31.81 8.53
N PRO A 9 20.98 30.71 7.91
CA PRO A 9 20.85 30.50 6.48
C PRO A 9 19.47 30.00 6.11
N ALA A 10 18.95 30.52 5.00
CA ALA A 10 17.93 29.87 4.20
C ALA A 10 18.56 28.69 3.45
N GLU A 11 17.99 27.49 3.58
CA GLU A 11 17.74 26.52 2.50
C GLU A 11 17.29 25.17 3.06
N GLY A 12 16.26 24.61 2.43
CA GLY A 12 15.70 23.30 2.71
C GLY A 12 14.25 23.12 2.28
N ASP A 13 13.84 23.78 1.18
CA ASP A 13 12.56 23.50 0.51
C ASP A 13 12.78 22.58 -0.69
N ALA A 14 11.72 21.88 -1.08
CA ALA A 14 11.46 21.22 -2.36
C ALA A 14 11.45 19.68 -2.43
N VAL A 15 10.58 18.99 -1.69
CA VAL A 15 9.85 17.79 -2.23
C VAL A 15 8.46 17.53 -1.59
N LEU A 16 7.87 18.45 -0.82
CA LEU A 16 6.64 18.16 -0.02
C LEU A 16 5.42 19.02 -0.37
N GLY A 17 5.52 19.87 -1.40
CA GLY A 17 4.61 21.01 -1.60
C GLY A 17 3.32 20.82 -2.39
N CYS A 18 2.90 19.62 -2.84
CA CYS A 18 1.73 19.52 -3.73
C CYS A 18 0.87 18.26 -3.61
N PHE A 19 0.78 17.63 -2.44
CA PHE A 19 -0.32 16.70 -2.19
C PHE A 19 -1.44 17.52 -1.57
N THR A 20 -2.43 17.89 -2.40
CA THR A 20 -3.62 18.59 -1.92
C THR A 20 -4.24 17.74 -0.82
N ARG A 21 -4.34 18.33 0.38
CA ARG A 21 -5.07 17.74 1.49
C ARG A 21 -6.51 17.59 1.00
N ASN A 22 -6.91 16.36 0.66
CA ASN A 22 -8.18 16.10 -0.01
C ASN A 22 -9.30 16.88 0.70
N ALA A 23 -10.05 17.66 -0.07
CA ALA A 23 -11.27 18.28 0.42
C ALA A 23 -12.16 17.17 1.01
N PRO A 24 -12.82 17.40 2.17
CA PRO A 24 -13.45 16.34 2.98
C PRO A 24 -14.63 15.60 2.30
N HIS A 25 -14.85 15.78 1.00
CA HIS A 25 -16.02 15.28 0.27
C HIS A 25 -15.73 14.69 -1.12
N GLN A 26 -14.47 14.51 -1.54
CA GLN A 26 -14.23 13.83 -2.81
C GLN A 26 -14.46 12.32 -2.64
N ARG A 27 -15.54 11.82 -3.25
CA ARG A 27 -15.93 10.40 -3.21
C ARG A 27 -14.82 9.57 -3.86
N ALA A 28 -14.32 8.56 -3.13
CA ALA A 28 -13.34 7.62 -3.65
C ALA A 28 -13.83 6.98 -4.96
N VAL A 29 -12.92 6.91 -5.95
CA VAL A 29 -13.18 6.39 -7.28
C VAL A 29 -12.61 4.99 -7.43
N ILE A 30 -13.33 4.13 -8.14
CA ILE A 30 -12.77 2.87 -8.66
C ILE A 30 -12.36 3.16 -10.10
N HIS A 31 -11.07 3.07 -10.38
CA HIS A 31 -10.51 3.33 -11.71
C HIS A 31 -10.93 2.23 -12.69
N GLN A 32 -10.88 2.51 -13.99
CA GLN A 32 -11.17 1.49 -14.99
C GLN A 32 -10.06 0.43 -15.04
N VAL A 33 -10.35 -0.73 -15.61
CA VAL A 33 -9.31 -1.75 -15.86
C VAL A 33 -8.49 -1.33 -17.08
N ALA A 34 -7.18 -1.33 -16.92
CA ALA A 34 -6.21 -1.19 -18.02
C ALA A 34 -5.14 -2.27 -17.94
N SER A 35 -4.39 -2.40 -19.03
CA SER A 35 -3.16 -3.20 -19.12
C SER A 35 -1.97 -2.39 -18.63
N ALA A 36 -0.91 -3.06 -18.19
CA ALA A 36 0.33 -2.36 -17.85
C ALA A 36 0.94 -1.78 -19.14
N PRO A 37 1.37 -0.50 -19.13
CA PRO A 37 2.03 0.09 -20.27
C PRO A 37 3.44 -0.51 -20.36
N MET A 38 3.81 -1.01 -21.53
CA MET A 38 5.08 -1.69 -21.77
C MET A 38 5.80 -1.04 -22.94
N PRO A 39 7.14 -0.90 -22.90
CA PRO A 39 7.91 -0.44 -24.05
C PRO A 39 7.74 -1.37 -25.26
N SER A 40 7.66 -0.80 -26.46
CA SER A 40 7.42 -1.53 -27.72
C SER A 40 8.48 -2.59 -28.04
N ASP A 41 9.72 -2.34 -27.62
CA ASP A 41 10.90 -3.16 -27.95
C ASP A 41 11.47 -3.92 -26.73
N CYS A 42 10.65 -4.12 -25.69
CA CYS A 42 11.13 -4.75 -24.46
C CYS A 42 11.31 -6.27 -24.63
N GLU A 43 12.51 -6.79 -24.34
CA GLU A 43 12.77 -8.24 -24.28
C GLU A 43 12.10 -8.92 -23.07
N PHE A 44 11.65 -8.15 -22.08
CA PHE A 44 11.09 -8.65 -20.83
C PHE A 44 9.56 -8.50 -20.76
N SER A 45 8.93 -9.43 -20.06
CA SER A 45 7.47 -9.48 -19.88
C SER A 45 6.96 -8.67 -18.68
N PHE A 46 7.82 -7.88 -18.03
CA PHE A 46 7.50 -7.16 -16.80
C PHE A 46 8.07 -5.73 -16.79
N PHE A 47 7.42 -4.85 -16.03
CA PHE A 47 7.78 -3.46 -15.91
C PHE A 47 8.94 -3.27 -14.91
N ASP A 48 10.00 -2.57 -15.29
CA ASP A 48 11.14 -2.27 -14.42
C ASP A 48 11.41 -0.76 -14.35
N PRO A 49 11.05 -0.07 -13.24
CA PRO A 49 11.33 1.37 -13.06
C PRO A 49 12.83 1.76 -13.12
N SER A 50 13.73 0.79 -13.05
CA SER A 50 15.17 0.97 -13.20
C SER A 50 15.57 1.21 -14.66
N GLU A 51 14.83 0.64 -15.61
CA GLU A 51 15.09 0.71 -17.04
C GLU A 51 14.66 2.06 -17.63
N PRO A 52 15.46 2.69 -18.51
CA PRO A 52 15.17 4.01 -19.06
C PRO A 52 13.79 4.11 -19.73
N GLN A 53 13.42 3.12 -20.54
CA GLN A 53 12.15 3.12 -21.28
C GLN A 53 10.93 3.03 -20.34
N CYS A 54 11.00 2.20 -19.30
CA CYS A 54 9.93 2.12 -18.30
C CYS A 54 9.87 3.40 -17.46
N ARG A 55 11.01 4.03 -17.17
CA ARG A 55 11.05 5.32 -16.48
C ARG A 55 10.42 6.44 -17.31
N GLU A 56 10.64 6.46 -18.61
CA GLU A 56 9.97 7.39 -19.53
C GLU A 56 8.46 7.22 -19.48
N ILE A 57 7.95 5.98 -19.57
CA ILE A 57 6.52 5.68 -19.42
C ILE A 57 6.01 6.15 -18.05
N LEU A 58 6.75 5.88 -16.98
CA LEU A 58 6.34 6.25 -15.62
C LEU A 58 6.27 7.78 -15.43
N GLN A 59 7.13 8.53 -16.12
CA GLN A 59 7.19 10.00 -16.06
C GLN A 59 6.28 10.69 -17.10
N ASP A 60 5.79 9.97 -18.12
CA ASP A 60 4.88 10.52 -19.11
C ASP A 60 3.54 10.91 -18.47
N PRO A 61 3.14 12.20 -18.49
CA PRO A 61 1.87 12.64 -17.92
C PRO A 61 0.64 12.01 -18.60
N ASN A 62 0.78 11.43 -19.79
CA ASN A 62 -0.30 10.73 -20.49
C ASN A 62 -0.50 9.29 -20.00
N THR A 63 0.49 8.69 -19.34
CA THR A 63 0.32 7.38 -18.71
C THR A 63 -0.72 7.50 -17.61
N THR A 64 -1.79 6.74 -17.71
CA THR A 64 -2.98 6.90 -16.90
C THR A 64 -2.87 6.21 -15.53
N ILE A 65 -3.68 6.64 -14.55
CA ILE A 65 -3.76 5.98 -13.24
C ILE A 65 -4.11 4.47 -13.35
N PRO A 66 -5.13 4.04 -14.15
CA PRO A 66 -5.39 2.63 -14.42
C PRO A 66 -4.18 1.82 -14.90
N GLU A 67 -3.37 2.38 -15.78
CA GLU A 67 -2.18 1.75 -16.35
C GLU A 67 -1.10 1.56 -15.28
N LEU A 68 -0.88 2.57 -14.44
CA LEU A 68 0.05 2.46 -13.30
C LEU A 68 -0.45 1.49 -12.22
N PHE A 69 -1.76 1.41 -11.96
CA PHE A 69 -2.30 0.34 -11.13
C PHE A 69 -2.02 -1.04 -11.75
N ALA A 70 -2.14 -1.18 -13.06
CA ALA A 70 -1.82 -2.44 -13.75
C ALA A 70 -0.35 -2.82 -13.61
N VAL A 71 0.58 -1.86 -13.54
CA VAL A 71 1.98 -2.12 -13.16
C VAL A 71 2.05 -2.73 -11.76
N LEU A 72 1.41 -2.13 -10.74
CA LEU A 72 1.42 -2.62 -9.35
C LEU A 72 0.84 -4.03 -9.17
N ARG A 73 0.03 -4.51 -10.12
CA ARG A 73 -0.48 -5.88 -10.13
C ARG A 73 0.63 -6.91 -10.34
N GLN A 74 1.69 -6.59 -11.07
CA GLN A 74 2.76 -7.53 -11.39
C GLN A 74 3.52 -7.97 -10.13
N TRP A 75 3.63 -9.29 -9.92
CA TRP A 75 4.32 -9.87 -8.78
C TRP A 75 5.79 -10.15 -9.12
N VAL A 76 6.55 -9.07 -9.34
CA VAL A 76 7.98 -9.13 -9.63
C VAL A 76 8.75 -8.17 -8.71
N PRO A 77 10.00 -8.49 -8.34
CA PRO A 77 10.76 -7.66 -7.41
C PRO A 77 10.94 -6.20 -7.85
N GLN A 78 11.10 -5.97 -9.16
CA GLN A 78 11.28 -4.65 -9.77
C GLN A 78 10.12 -3.72 -9.45
N VAL A 79 8.89 -4.23 -9.51
CA VAL A 79 7.69 -3.47 -9.19
C VAL A 79 7.50 -3.35 -7.68
N GLN A 80 7.61 -4.46 -6.95
CA GLN A 80 7.28 -4.47 -5.52
C GLN A 80 8.29 -3.64 -4.69
N LYS A 81 9.58 -3.62 -5.05
CA LYS A 81 10.59 -2.80 -4.37
C LYS A 81 10.45 -1.29 -4.65
N ASN A 82 9.76 -0.93 -5.74
CA ASN A 82 9.56 0.46 -6.18
C ASN A 82 8.10 0.91 -6.01
N ILE A 83 7.39 0.35 -5.03
CA ILE A 83 5.98 0.68 -4.73
C ILE A 83 5.76 2.16 -4.46
N ASP A 84 6.71 2.81 -3.79
CA ASP A 84 6.70 4.23 -3.49
C ASP A 84 6.89 5.08 -4.74
N VAL A 85 7.86 4.75 -5.59
CA VAL A 85 8.13 5.45 -6.85
C VAL A 85 6.89 5.40 -7.76
N ILE A 86 6.31 4.22 -7.95
CA ILE A 86 5.12 4.05 -8.79
C ILE A 86 3.90 4.71 -8.13
N GLY A 87 3.73 4.54 -6.81
CA GLY A 87 2.62 5.10 -6.06
C GLY A 87 2.63 6.63 -6.02
N ILE A 88 3.79 7.27 -5.90
CA ILE A 88 3.94 8.73 -5.97
C ILE A 88 3.50 9.25 -7.33
N GLU A 89 3.85 8.55 -8.41
CA GLU A 89 3.44 8.91 -9.76
C GLU A 89 1.92 8.76 -9.97
N ILE A 90 1.30 7.77 -9.35
CA ILE A 90 -0.16 7.64 -9.28
C ILE A 90 -0.79 8.84 -8.56
N LEU A 91 -0.25 9.23 -7.41
CA LEU A 91 -0.75 10.38 -6.63
C LEU A 91 -0.57 11.71 -7.37
N LYS A 92 0.56 11.93 -8.06
CA LYS A 92 0.82 13.14 -8.88
C LYS A 92 -0.22 13.35 -9.98
N ARG A 93 -0.84 12.27 -10.47
CA ARG A 93 -1.91 12.30 -11.48
C ARG A 93 -3.30 12.57 -10.90
N GLY A 94 -3.38 12.90 -9.61
CA GLY A 94 -4.64 13.25 -8.94
C GLY A 94 -5.42 12.03 -8.42
N CYS A 95 -4.79 10.86 -8.31
CA CYS A 95 -5.40 9.71 -7.67
C CYS A 95 -5.67 10.01 -6.19
N GLY A 96 -6.91 9.82 -5.74
CA GLY A 96 -7.22 9.88 -4.32
C GLY A 96 -6.53 8.75 -3.56
N VAL A 97 -6.09 8.99 -2.32
CA VAL A 97 -5.44 7.97 -1.47
C VAL A 97 -6.32 6.75 -1.15
N ASN A 98 -7.64 6.93 -1.28
CA ASN A 98 -8.66 5.90 -1.09
C ASN A 98 -9.26 5.40 -2.40
N ASP A 99 -8.75 5.88 -3.55
CA ASP A 99 -9.13 5.33 -4.84
C ASP A 99 -8.61 3.89 -4.98
N ARG A 100 -9.27 3.13 -5.84
CA ARG A 100 -9.05 1.69 -5.97
C ARG A 100 -8.83 1.28 -7.42
N ASP A 101 -7.98 0.27 -7.57
CA ASP A 101 -7.73 -0.40 -8.84
C ASP A 101 -9.02 -1.06 -9.37
N GLY A 102 -9.33 -0.87 -10.64
CA GLY A 102 -10.53 -1.45 -11.26
C GLY A 102 -10.57 -2.97 -11.28
N LEU A 103 -9.41 -3.62 -11.34
CA LEU A 103 -9.34 -5.07 -11.44
C LEU A 103 -9.37 -5.74 -10.07
N THR A 104 -8.58 -5.26 -9.12
CA THR A 104 -8.43 -5.90 -7.79
C THR A 104 -9.25 -5.22 -6.69
N ASP A 105 -9.77 -4.03 -6.94
CA ASP A 105 -10.39 -3.14 -5.95
C ASP A 105 -9.46 -2.84 -4.75
N MET A 106 -8.15 -3.01 -4.93
CA MET A 106 -7.13 -2.65 -3.95
C MET A 106 -6.81 -1.16 -4.04
N SER A 107 -6.67 -0.51 -2.89
CA SER A 107 -6.07 0.83 -2.78
C SER A 107 -4.54 0.76 -2.71
N LEU A 108 -3.86 1.90 -2.83
CA LEU A 108 -2.39 1.96 -2.67
C LEU A 108 -1.91 1.39 -1.33
N LEU A 109 -2.69 1.55 -0.24
CA LEU A 109 -2.36 0.98 1.06
C LEU A 109 -2.36 -0.56 1.05
N HIS A 110 -3.28 -1.18 0.31
CA HIS A 110 -3.27 -2.63 0.10
C HIS A 110 -2.04 -3.07 -0.69
N TYR A 111 -1.68 -2.32 -1.75
CA TYR A 111 -0.47 -2.60 -2.52
C TYR A 111 0.81 -2.42 -1.71
N CYS A 112 0.88 -1.50 -0.75
CA CYS A 112 2.01 -1.41 0.19
C CYS A 112 2.16 -2.70 1.02
N CYS A 113 1.05 -3.25 1.51
CA CYS A 113 1.07 -4.51 2.28
C CYS A 113 1.55 -5.68 1.43
N LYS A 114 1.16 -5.72 0.15
CA LYS A 114 1.66 -6.69 -0.83
C LYS A 114 3.16 -6.49 -1.13
N ALA A 115 3.58 -5.24 -1.31
CA ALA A 115 4.93 -4.85 -1.70
C ALA A 115 5.98 -5.00 -0.59
N GLY A 116 5.59 -5.22 0.66
CA GLY A 116 6.52 -5.51 1.74
C GLY A 116 6.92 -6.98 1.87
N ALA A 117 6.40 -7.86 1.01
CA ALA A 117 6.60 -9.30 1.13
C ALA A 117 8.08 -9.73 1.09
N PRO A 118 8.55 -10.58 2.02
CA PRO A 118 9.93 -11.05 2.05
C PRO A 118 10.36 -11.72 0.75
N GLY A 119 11.57 -11.42 0.29
CA GLY A 119 12.17 -12.03 -0.92
C GLY A 119 11.67 -11.46 -2.26
N ILE A 120 10.57 -10.71 -2.26
CA ILE A 120 10.04 -10.05 -3.45
C ILE A 120 10.20 -8.53 -3.36
N GLY A 121 9.69 -7.93 -2.29
CA GLY A 121 9.65 -6.49 -2.14
C GLY A 121 10.60 -5.92 -1.10
N ASP A 122 10.29 -4.72 -0.61
CA ASP A 122 11.03 -4.02 0.43
C ASP A 122 10.07 -3.52 1.53
N ALA A 123 10.15 -4.13 2.71
CA ALA A 123 9.24 -3.86 3.81
C ALA A 123 9.38 -2.45 4.38
N GLU A 124 10.57 -1.87 4.40
CA GLU A 124 10.80 -0.53 4.97
C GLU A 124 10.34 0.57 4.02
N THR A 125 10.64 0.43 2.73
CA THR A 125 10.14 1.32 1.68
C THR A 125 8.61 1.28 1.65
N ALA A 126 8.02 0.08 1.64
CA ALA A 126 6.57 -0.07 1.67
C ALA A 126 5.94 0.50 2.95
N ALA A 127 6.58 0.31 4.11
CA ALA A 127 6.11 0.86 5.38
C ALA A 127 6.18 2.39 5.41
N SER A 128 7.25 2.96 4.85
CA SER A 128 7.44 4.40 4.72
C SER A 128 6.35 5.02 3.85
N PHE A 129 6.08 4.43 2.69
CA PHE A 129 5.04 4.92 1.81
C PHE A 129 3.63 4.73 2.40
N ALA A 130 3.36 3.61 3.07
CA ALA A 130 2.11 3.39 3.79
C ALA A 130 1.87 4.46 4.88
N ARG A 131 2.90 4.85 5.65
CA ARG A 131 2.80 5.95 6.62
C ARG A 131 2.43 7.27 5.97
N GLN A 132 3.00 7.57 4.79
CA GLN A 132 2.65 8.76 4.02
C GLN A 132 1.18 8.73 3.58
N LEU A 133 0.72 7.61 3.01
CA LEU A 133 -0.67 7.43 2.59
C LEU A 133 -1.64 7.61 3.77
N LEU A 134 -1.34 7.02 4.93
CA LEU A 134 -2.15 7.16 6.15
C LEU A 134 -2.17 8.61 6.65
N ALA A 135 -1.04 9.32 6.62
CA ALA A 135 -0.99 10.75 6.97
C ALA A 135 -1.81 11.63 6.01
N LEU A 136 -1.96 11.20 4.75
CA LEU A 136 -2.82 11.83 3.74
C LEU A 136 -4.31 11.41 3.85
N GLY A 137 -4.66 10.55 4.81
CA GLY A 137 -6.04 10.11 5.06
C GLY A 137 -6.46 8.82 4.35
N ALA A 138 -5.51 7.96 3.99
CA ALA A 138 -5.85 6.60 3.57
C ALA A 138 -6.59 5.86 4.69
N ASP A 139 -7.70 5.20 4.36
CA ASP A 139 -8.51 4.43 5.30
C ASP A 139 -8.02 2.97 5.38
N PRO A 140 -7.46 2.52 6.53
CA PRO A 140 -6.98 1.15 6.70
C PRO A 140 -8.10 0.09 6.72
N ASN A 141 -9.36 0.52 6.87
CA ASN A 141 -10.51 -0.36 6.94
C ASN A 141 -11.18 -0.62 5.59
N LEU A 142 -10.72 0.03 4.52
CA LEU A 142 -11.16 -0.27 3.17
C LEU A 142 -10.99 -1.76 2.89
N ARG A 143 -11.97 -2.31 2.19
CA ARG A 143 -11.95 -3.70 1.75
C ARG A 143 -11.82 -3.77 0.24
N SER A 144 -10.97 -4.66 -0.23
CA SER A 144 -10.99 -5.09 -1.63
C SER A 144 -12.25 -5.92 -1.88
N ARG A 145 -12.94 -5.66 -2.99
CA ARG A 145 -14.14 -6.42 -3.38
C ARG A 145 -13.90 -7.91 -3.57
N TRP A 146 -12.74 -8.31 -4.09
CA TRP A 146 -12.50 -9.69 -4.53
C TRP A 146 -12.14 -10.66 -3.41
N THR A 147 -11.51 -10.16 -2.37
CA THR A 147 -11.05 -10.98 -1.24
C THR A 147 -11.69 -10.57 0.07
N ASN A 148 -12.48 -9.49 0.06
CA ASN A 148 -13.01 -8.81 1.24
C ASN A 148 -11.93 -8.50 2.30
N MET A 149 -10.67 -8.43 1.91
CA MET A 149 -9.52 -8.23 2.78
C MET A 149 -9.29 -6.73 2.97
N ARG A 150 -8.84 -6.38 4.18
CA ARG A 150 -8.32 -5.05 4.51
C ARG A 150 -6.81 -5.04 4.36
N ALA A 151 -6.19 -3.87 4.44
CA ALA A 151 -4.73 -3.74 4.47
C ALA A 151 -4.08 -4.66 5.53
N LEU A 152 -4.65 -4.74 6.73
CA LEU A 152 -4.16 -5.62 7.80
C LEU A 152 -4.15 -7.10 7.40
N HIS A 153 -5.21 -7.58 6.74
CA HIS A 153 -5.29 -8.96 6.27
C HIS A 153 -4.22 -9.25 5.21
N TYR A 154 -3.94 -8.30 4.32
CA TYR A 154 -2.88 -8.46 3.32
C TYR A 154 -1.48 -8.46 3.94
N ALA A 155 -1.22 -7.59 4.91
CA ALA A 155 0.07 -7.58 5.63
C ALA A 155 0.31 -8.90 6.36
N ALA A 156 -0.75 -9.50 6.92
CA ALA A 156 -0.71 -10.83 7.51
C ALA A 156 -0.48 -11.94 6.47
N TYR A 157 -1.21 -11.91 5.36
CA TYR A 157 -1.13 -12.91 4.28
C TYR A 157 0.27 -12.98 3.63
N PHE A 158 0.94 -11.84 3.50
CA PHE A 158 2.26 -11.72 2.86
C PHE A 158 3.45 -11.72 3.84
N ASP A 159 3.21 -12.00 5.13
CA ASP A 159 4.22 -12.01 6.20
C ASP A 159 5.00 -10.70 6.38
N VAL A 160 4.30 -9.57 6.46
CA VAL A 160 4.91 -8.23 6.52
C VAL A 160 4.67 -7.56 7.88
N PRO A 161 5.44 -7.90 8.94
CA PRO A 161 5.18 -7.42 10.30
C PRO A 161 5.33 -5.89 10.44
N GLN A 162 6.17 -5.24 9.63
CA GLN A 162 6.30 -3.79 9.60
C GLN A 162 4.97 -3.13 9.24
N LEU A 163 4.30 -3.63 8.20
CA LEU A 163 3.02 -3.11 7.74
C LEU A 163 1.88 -3.46 8.69
N VAL A 164 1.93 -4.62 9.36
CA VAL A 164 1.01 -4.93 10.47
C VAL A 164 1.08 -3.83 11.54
N GLY A 165 2.30 -3.44 11.94
CA GLY A 165 2.51 -2.36 12.90
C GLY A 165 1.99 -1.00 12.42
N VAL A 166 2.36 -0.60 11.20
CA VAL A 166 1.94 0.68 10.61
C VAL A 166 0.42 0.79 10.47
N VAL A 167 -0.23 -0.25 9.95
CA VAL A 167 -1.68 -0.25 9.74
C VAL A 167 -2.43 -0.20 11.07
N LEU A 168 -2.02 -0.99 12.06
CA LEU A 168 -2.70 -1.01 13.37
C LEU A 168 -2.50 0.29 14.16
N GLN A 169 -1.33 0.94 14.06
CA GLN A 169 -1.10 2.24 14.69
C GLN A 169 -2.03 3.34 14.16
N ALA A 170 -2.48 3.21 12.91
CA ALA A 170 -3.44 4.14 12.30
C ALA A 170 -4.91 3.66 12.37
N SER A 171 -5.16 2.50 12.98
CA SER A 171 -6.50 1.91 13.10
C SER A 171 -7.14 2.22 14.46
N GLN A 172 -8.46 2.07 14.55
CA GLN A 172 -9.17 2.21 15.81
C GLN A 172 -8.87 1.03 16.76
N PRO A 173 -9.03 1.21 18.09
CA PRO A 173 -8.91 0.10 19.03
C PRO A 173 -9.86 -1.05 18.67
N GLY A 174 -9.35 -2.29 18.72
CA GLY A 174 -10.12 -3.51 18.42
C GLY A 174 -10.08 -3.95 16.95
N GLU A 175 -9.58 -3.14 16.03
CA GLU A 175 -9.49 -3.52 14.60
C GLU A 175 -8.47 -4.64 14.33
N VAL A 176 -7.64 -5.01 15.30
CA VAL A 176 -6.70 -6.14 15.22
C VAL A 176 -7.39 -7.48 14.99
N ASP A 177 -8.60 -7.67 15.52
CA ASP A 177 -9.41 -8.88 15.37
C ASP A 177 -10.53 -8.70 14.33
N ALA A 178 -10.41 -7.71 13.44
CA ALA A 178 -11.33 -7.57 12.32
C ALA A 178 -11.38 -8.84 11.48
N THR A 179 -12.57 -9.19 11.01
CA THR A 179 -12.82 -10.44 10.27
C THR A 179 -12.88 -10.22 8.76
N CYS A 180 -12.57 -11.26 7.99
CA CYS A 180 -12.68 -11.30 6.54
C CYS A 180 -13.70 -12.35 6.10
N SER A 181 -14.85 -11.96 5.54
CA SER A 181 -15.92 -12.93 5.20
C SER A 181 -15.48 -13.99 4.20
N ASP A 182 -14.65 -13.60 3.23
CA ASP A 182 -14.23 -14.50 2.14
C ASP A 182 -13.11 -15.45 2.59
N PHE A 183 -12.62 -15.28 3.82
CA PHE A 183 -11.67 -16.17 4.47
C PHE A 183 -12.29 -16.83 5.71
N GLU A 184 -13.52 -17.34 5.57
CA GLU A 184 -14.27 -18.01 6.66
C GLU A 184 -14.44 -17.13 7.91
N PHE A 185 -14.58 -15.82 7.73
CA PHE A 185 -14.59 -14.82 8.80
C PHE A 185 -13.28 -14.76 9.61
N GLY A 186 -12.19 -15.31 9.09
CA GLY A 186 -10.89 -15.32 9.73
C GLY A 186 -10.36 -13.92 9.99
N THR A 187 -9.66 -13.77 11.12
CA THR A 187 -8.92 -12.55 11.46
C THR A 187 -7.56 -12.54 10.77
N ALA A 188 -6.84 -11.42 10.84
CA ALA A 188 -5.45 -11.34 10.37
C ALA A 188 -4.57 -12.44 11.00
N LEU A 189 -4.79 -12.79 12.27
CA LEU A 189 -4.04 -13.84 12.94
C LEU A 189 -4.34 -15.23 12.37
N HIS A 190 -5.60 -15.52 12.01
CA HIS A 190 -5.98 -16.77 11.36
C HIS A 190 -5.28 -16.91 9.99
N ILE A 191 -5.31 -15.84 9.19
CA ILE A 191 -4.68 -15.80 7.86
C ILE A 191 -3.17 -15.99 7.96
N ALA A 192 -2.50 -15.29 8.89
CA ALA A 192 -1.07 -15.45 9.08
C ALA A 192 -0.70 -16.88 9.51
N ALA A 193 -1.49 -17.48 10.41
CA ALA A 193 -1.26 -18.84 10.88
C ALA A 193 -1.47 -19.88 9.77
N SER A 194 -2.52 -19.76 8.95
CA SER A 194 -2.79 -20.69 7.84
C SER A 194 -1.69 -20.67 6.78
N ASN A 195 -1.06 -19.50 6.59
CA ASN A 195 -0.01 -19.30 5.59
C ASN A 195 1.40 -19.51 6.12
N LEU A 196 1.56 -19.91 7.40
CA LEU A 196 2.86 -20.05 8.07
C LEU A 196 3.67 -18.74 8.12
N CYS A 197 2.98 -17.59 8.10
CA CYS A 197 3.56 -16.25 8.23
C CYS A 197 3.95 -15.96 9.68
N THR A 198 5.02 -16.64 10.14
CA THR A 198 5.44 -16.63 11.56
C THR A 198 5.79 -15.24 12.07
N SER A 199 6.32 -14.36 11.22
CA SER A 199 6.73 -13.01 11.62
C SER A 199 5.50 -12.12 11.85
N ALA A 200 4.52 -12.21 10.96
CA ALA A 200 3.22 -11.56 11.13
C ALA A 200 2.45 -12.13 12.32
N VAL A 201 2.42 -13.46 12.53
CA VAL A 201 1.79 -14.08 13.71
C VAL A 201 2.38 -13.48 14.99
N LYS A 202 3.71 -13.48 15.13
CA LYS A 202 4.38 -12.91 16.29
C LYS A 202 3.98 -11.45 16.49
N ARG A 203 4.01 -10.64 15.42
CA ARG A 203 3.69 -9.23 15.48
C ARG A 203 2.24 -8.95 15.85
N LEU A 204 1.29 -9.72 15.32
CA LEU A 204 -0.12 -9.60 15.65
C LEU A 204 -0.38 -9.92 17.12
N LEU A 205 0.26 -10.97 17.66
CA LEU A 205 0.16 -11.31 19.09
C LEU A 205 0.77 -10.23 19.99
N GLU A 206 1.92 -9.65 19.62
CA GLU A 206 2.51 -8.49 20.31
C GLU A 206 1.55 -7.29 20.36
N LEU A 207 0.71 -7.13 19.34
CA LEU A 207 -0.26 -6.05 19.21
C LEU A 207 -1.66 -6.43 19.71
N GLY A 208 -1.78 -7.54 20.44
CA GLY A 208 -3.01 -7.89 21.16
C GLY A 208 -4.06 -8.64 20.34
N ALA A 209 -3.70 -9.22 19.19
CA ALA A 209 -4.59 -10.13 18.48
C ALA A 209 -4.99 -11.31 19.37
N ASN A 210 -6.27 -11.69 19.36
CA ASN A 210 -6.78 -12.74 20.24
C ASN A 210 -6.57 -14.14 19.62
N PRO A 211 -5.65 -14.98 20.15
CA PRO A 211 -5.43 -16.34 19.62
C PRO A 211 -6.59 -17.30 19.92
N ALA A 212 -7.49 -16.94 20.83
CA ALA A 212 -8.68 -17.72 21.15
C ALA A 212 -9.93 -17.24 20.39
N PHE A 213 -9.79 -16.28 19.46
CA PHE A 213 -10.91 -15.81 18.65
C PHE A 213 -11.50 -16.98 17.87
N ARG A 214 -12.81 -17.21 18.01
CA ARG A 214 -13.51 -18.30 17.33
C ARG A 214 -14.40 -17.72 16.25
N VAL A 215 -14.12 -18.08 15.00
CA VAL A 215 -15.07 -17.94 13.91
C VAL A 215 -16.24 -18.89 14.14
N ARG A 216 -17.44 -18.34 14.31
CA ARG A 216 -18.66 -19.15 14.42
C ARG A 216 -19.16 -19.42 13.02
N PHE A 217 -19.06 -20.67 12.58
CA PHE A 217 -19.80 -21.14 11.42
C PHE A 217 -21.28 -21.18 11.80
N PHE A 218 -22.13 -20.40 11.13
CA PHE A 218 -23.55 -20.72 11.10
C PHE A 218 -23.69 -21.93 10.19
N SER A 219 -23.87 -23.11 10.80
CA SER A 219 -24.33 -24.29 10.06
C SER A 219 -25.70 -23.95 9.48
N VAL A 220 -25.79 -23.85 8.15
CA VAL A 220 -27.07 -23.87 7.43
C VAL A 220 -27.61 -25.29 7.35
#